data_AF-A0A9J6ZGU1-F1
#
_entry.id   AF-A0A9J6ZGU1-F1
#
_cell.length_a   1.000
_cell.length_b   1.000
_cell.length_c   1.000
_cell.angle_alpha   90.00
_cell.angle_beta   90.00
_cell.angle_gamma   90.00
#
_symmetry.space_group_name_H-M   'P 1'
#
loop_
_entity.id
_entity.type
_entity.pdbx_description
1 polymer ?
#
loop_
_entity_poly.entity_id
_entity_poly.type
_entity_poly.pdbx_seq_one_letter_code
_entity_poly.pdbx_strand_id
1 'polypeptide(L)'
;MKSLSFQWKIVFVALMMVTNVLLSASCSVQSKELDIEQSIDQSNWKSAELSNLQTSTNSNSYEETSNIDQPIEYIGLEFTNPVAKIDGENIYMYITETGEYMIQINDESYTYSWTGMTPRGIVPSMILQDFDGDGQAELAVILYVGSGTGISVSELHMLEINQVGDVQQIYEYTYQPEQYISQLQEIASMKLYEQNSHLRGELTFVENRYEVDLQDIQISEYGTINNTLLWGNIVEFSVEGQQLIGTFGVAVGAEKIVSPIYIGELKTTISYQDGEFTMSQFEFEEFENK
;
A
#
# COMPACT_ATOMS: atom_id res chain seq x y z
N MET A 1 22.43 -39.33 56.15
CA MET A 1 21.31 -39.91 56.93
C MET A 1 20.11 -38.98 56.72
N LYS A 2 19.18 -39.30 55.80
CA LYS A 2 17.83 -39.92 56.02
C LYS A 2 17.04 -39.15 57.10
N SER A 3 15.82 -38.62 56.89
CA SER A 3 14.63 -39.10 56.14
C SER A 3 13.71 -37.89 55.74
N LEU A 4 13.16 -37.80 54.52
CA LEU A 4 11.81 -38.28 54.04
C LEU A 4 10.63 -37.73 54.88
N SER A 5 9.48 -37.28 54.36
CA SER A 5 8.86 -37.32 53.02
C SER A 5 7.50 -36.58 53.09
N PHE A 6 7.02 -35.95 52.02
CA PHE A 6 5.57 -35.81 51.80
C PHE A 6 5.23 -35.98 50.31
N GLN A 7 4.13 -36.69 50.05
CA GLN A 7 3.88 -37.48 48.85
C GLN A 7 3.03 -36.77 47.78
N TRP A 8 3.26 -37.20 46.53
CA TRP A 8 2.41 -37.09 45.35
C TRP A 8 1.06 -37.82 45.48
N LYS A 9 0.03 -37.34 44.77
CA LYS A 9 -0.94 -38.20 44.08
C LYS A 9 -1.39 -37.60 42.74
N ILE A 10 -1.09 -38.33 41.67
CA ILE A 10 -1.69 -38.27 40.33
C ILE A 10 -2.56 -39.52 40.18
N VAL A 11 -3.80 -39.37 39.68
CA VAL A 11 -4.66 -40.37 38.99
C VAL A 11 -5.67 -39.53 38.17
N PHE A 12 -5.65 -39.34 36.83
CA PHE A 12 -5.78 -40.19 35.62
C PHE A 12 -7.18 -40.81 35.36
N VAL A 13 -7.67 -40.63 34.11
CA VAL A 13 -8.76 -41.35 33.37
C VAL A 13 -10.20 -40.81 33.59
N ALA A 14 -11.15 -40.60 32.64
CA ALA A 14 -11.37 -40.87 31.20
C ALA A 14 -12.48 -39.91 30.67
N LEU A 15 -12.42 -39.44 29.41
CA LEU A 15 -13.22 -39.86 28.25
C LEU A 15 -14.76 -39.98 28.46
N MET A 16 -15.53 -39.07 27.86
CA MET A 16 -16.89 -39.39 27.40
C MET A 16 -17.28 -38.53 26.18
N MET A 17 -17.23 -39.16 25.00
CA MET A 17 -18.03 -38.74 23.84
C MET A 17 -19.50 -38.97 24.17
N VAL A 18 -20.36 -37.99 23.95
CA VAL A 18 -21.79 -38.22 23.72
C VAL A 18 -22.23 -37.37 22.54
N THR A 19 -22.52 -38.08 21.47
CA THR A 19 -23.30 -37.68 20.30
C THR A 19 -24.68 -37.16 20.70
N ASN A 20 -25.06 -35.99 20.18
CA ASN A 20 -26.48 -35.63 20.02
C ASN A 20 -26.76 -35.33 18.55
N VAL A 21 -27.52 -36.22 17.94
CA VAL A 21 -28.26 -36.03 16.70
C VAL A 21 -29.72 -35.75 17.11
N LEU A 22 -30.32 -34.70 16.53
CA LEU A 22 -31.71 -34.57 16.03
C LEU A 22 -31.95 -33.07 15.75
N LEU A 23 -31.87 -32.63 14.50
CA LEU A 23 -32.98 -32.47 13.55
C LEU A 23 -34.09 -31.51 14.01
N SER A 24 -34.09 -30.30 13.44
CA SER A 24 -35.31 -29.60 13.04
C SER A 24 -35.07 -28.88 11.71
N ALA A 25 -36.16 -28.71 10.98
CA ALA A 25 -36.24 -28.64 9.54
C ALA A 25 -36.01 -27.24 8.93
N SER A 26 -35.42 -27.26 7.72
CA SER A 26 -35.84 -26.54 6.51
C SER A 26 -35.99 -25.00 6.53
N CYS A 27 -35.00 -24.35 5.95
CA CYS A 27 -35.21 -23.51 4.77
C CYS A 27 -33.98 -23.68 3.86
N SER A 28 -34.14 -24.46 2.78
CA SER A 28 -33.10 -24.66 1.78
C SER A 28 -33.05 -23.44 0.85
N VAL A 29 -32.09 -22.55 1.07
CA VAL A 29 -31.59 -21.69 -0.02
C VAL A 29 -30.37 -22.42 -0.58
N GLN A 30 -30.51 -22.89 -1.81
CA GLN A 30 -29.47 -23.59 -2.54
C GLN A 30 -28.47 -22.55 -3.05
N SER A 31 -27.45 -22.23 -2.25
CA SER A 31 -26.28 -21.49 -2.74
C SER A 31 -25.52 -22.40 -3.69
N LYS A 32 -25.47 -22.01 -4.96
CA LYS A 32 -24.71 -22.72 -5.98
C LYS A 32 -23.28 -22.22 -5.90
N GLU A 33 -22.43 -22.96 -5.22
CA GLU A 33 -20.97 -22.74 -5.23
C GLU A 33 -20.48 -23.05 -6.66
N LEU A 34 -19.92 -22.03 -7.33
CA LEU A 34 -19.36 -22.17 -8.68
C LEU A 34 -17.91 -22.66 -8.53
N ASP A 35 -17.73 -23.97 -8.47
CA ASP A 35 -16.43 -24.61 -8.67
C ASP A 35 -16.06 -24.52 -10.15
N ILE A 36 -15.19 -23.57 -10.50
CA ILE A 36 -14.49 -23.56 -11.79
C ILE A 36 -12.99 -23.59 -11.52
N GLU A 37 -12.45 -24.79 -11.35
CA GLU A 37 -11.05 -25.06 -11.71
C GLU A 37 -10.97 -25.09 -13.24
N GLN A 38 -10.61 -23.97 -13.84
CA GLN A 38 -10.01 -23.95 -15.16
C GLN A 38 -8.65 -23.28 -15.09
N SER A 39 -7.62 -24.07 -15.38
CA SER A 39 -6.25 -23.63 -15.58
C SER A 39 -6.22 -22.63 -16.73
N ILE A 40 -6.25 -21.34 -16.40
CA ILE A 40 -5.98 -20.25 -17.36
C ILE A 40 -4.49 -19.97 -17.32
N ASP A 41 -3.87 -20.07 -18.48
CA ASP A 41 -2.47 -19.80 -18.77
C ASP A 41 -2.10 -18.35 -18.37
N GLN A 42 -1.45 -18.22 -17.22
CA GLN A 42 -0.98 -16.97 -16.63
C GLN A 42 0.20 -16.33 -17.38
N SER A 43 0.59 -16.82 -18.57
CA SER A 43 1.72 -16.26 -19.32
C SER A 43 1.37 -15.01 -20.15
N ASN A 44 0.09 -14.73 -20.38
CA ASN A 44 -0.34 -13.62 -21.26
C ASN A 44 -0.73 -12.31 -20.57
N TRP A 45 -0.89 -12.27 -19.25
CA TRP A 45 -1.13 -11.01 -18.52
C TRP A 45 0.18 -10.29 -18.14
N LYS A 46 1.28 -11.04 -18.02
CA LYS A 46 2.61 -10.49 -17.68
C LYS A 46 3.28 -9.70 -18.82
N SER A 47 2.85 -9.87 -20.07
CA SER A 47 3.55 -9.32 -21.25
C SER A 47 2.89 -8.07 -21.84
N ALA A 48 1.64 -7.76 -21.50
CA ALA A 48 0.94 -6.59 -22.03
C ALA A 48 1.17 -5.31 -21.22
N GLU A 49 1.30 -5.38 -19.89
CA GLU A 49 1.49 -4.20 -19.03
C GLU A 49 2.95 -3.74 -18.88
N LEU A 50 3.93 -4.60 -19.14
CA LEU A 50 5.34 -4.20 -19.16
C LEU A 50 5.75 -3.48 -20.45
N SER A 51 4.97 -3.60 -21.53
CA SER A 51 5.34 -3.08 -22.86
C SER A 51 5.13 -1.57 -23.04
N ASN A 52 4.29 -0.93 -22.22
CA ASN A 52 4.08 0.52 -22.24
C ASN A 52 4.83 1.26 -21.11
N LEU A 53 5.57 0.53 -20.27
CA LEU A 53 6.49 1.05 -19.25
C LEU A 53 7.98 0.84 -19.62
N GLN A 54 8.26 0.26 -20.80
CA GLN A 54 9.63 0.03 -21.28
C GLN A 54 9.88 0.72 -22.62
N THR A 55 10.28 1.99 -22.57
CA THR A 55 11.27 2.53 -23.52
C THR A 55 12.32 3.36 -22.78
N SER A 56 13.12 2.69 -21.96
CA SER A 56 14.59 2.85 -21.93
C SER A 56 15.20 1.96 -20.83
N THR A 57 15.31 0.66 -21.06
CA THR A 57 16.22 -0.19 -20.27
C THR A 57 17.59 -0.21 -20.92
N ASN A 58 18.55 0.52 -20.34
CA ASN A 58 19.91 0.00 -20.29
C ASN A 58 19.99 -0.90 -19.06
N SER A 59 20.18 -2.18 -19.32
CA SER A 59 20.38 -3.23 -18.32
C SER A 59 21.65 -2.97 -17.52
N ASN A 60 21.55 -2.92 -16.19
CA ASN A 60 22.54 -3.49 -15.30
C ASN A 60 21.85 -3.94 -14.00
N SER A 61 22.19 -5.15 -13.57
CA SER A 61 21.88 -5.71 -12.27
C SER A 61 22.65 -4.95 -11.19
N TYR A 62 21.96 -4.40 -10.19
CA TYR A 62 22.57 -3.87 -8.97
C TYR A 62 21.68 -4.16 -7.77
N GLU A 63 22.19 -4.99 -6.85
CA GLU A 63 22.00 -4.75 -5.42
C GLU A 63 22.86 -3.52 -5.11
N GLU A 64 22.26 -2.40 -4.72
CA GLU A 64 23.04 -1.26 -4.21
C GLU A 64 22.20 -0.44 -3.23
N THR A 65 22.52 -0.57 -1.94
CA THR A 65 22.33 0.50 -0.97
C THR A 65 23.06 1.72 -1.51
N SER A 66 22.35 2.72 -2.04
CA SER A 66 22.99 3.96 -2.44
C SER A 66 23.38 4.73 -1.18
N ASN A 67 24.61 4.53 -0.73
CA ASN A 67 25.31 5.49 0.10
C ASN A 67 25.41 6.79 -0.70
N ILE A 68 24.52 7.76 -0.44
CA ILE A 68 24.67 9.14 -0.93
C ILE A 68 25.75 9.79 -0.08
N ASP A 69 26.99 9.41 -0.34
CA ASP A 69 28.15 9.84 0.42
C ASP A 69 28.84 10.96 -0.35
N GLN A 70 28.23 12.14 -0.42
CA GLN A 70 28.88 13.47 -0.46
C GLN A 70 27.81 14.58 -0.61
N PRO A 71 27.79 15.61 0.26
CA PRO A 71 27.09 16.86 -0.05
C PRO A 71 27.73 17.50 -1.29
N ILE A 72 26.93 17.79 -2.32
CA ILE A 72 27.41 18.53 -3.49
C ILE A 72 27.30 20.02 -3.13
N GLU A 73 28.44 20.71 -3.10
CA GLU A 73 28.50 22.17 -2.94
C GLU A 73 27.93 22.82 -4.22
N TYR A 74 26.62 23.06 -4.25
CA TYR A 74 25.92 23.68 -5.37
C TYR A 74 26.12 25.20 -5.32
N ILE A 75 27.16 25.66 -6.03
CA ILE A 75 27.47 27.08 -6.16
C ILE A 75 26.49 27.74 -7.14
N GLY A 76 25.45 28.39 -6.61
CA GLY A 76 24.83 29.54 -7.27
C GLY A 76 23.75 29.27 -8.33
N LEU A 77 22.75 28.45 -8.01
CA LEU A 77 21.42 28.58 -8.64
C LEU A 77 20.53 29.40 -7.71
N GLU A 78 20.03 30.55 -8.18
CA GLU A 78 19.05 31.35 -7.45
C GLU A 78 17.68 30.64 -7.51
N PHE A 79 17.50 29.62 -6.68
CA PHE A 79 16.19 29.03 -6.43
C PHE A 79 15.37 29.99 -5.57
N THR A 80 14.69 30.93 -6.22
CA THR A 80 14.04 32.03 -5.48
C THR A 80 12.78 31.59 -4.73
N ASN A 81 12.14 30.47 -5.10
CA ASN A 81 10.94 29.98 -4.42
C ASN A 81 10.96 28.45 -4.25
N PRO A 82 10.95 27.94 -3.00
CA PRO A 82 10.78 26.51 -2.74
C PRO A 82 9.37 26.05 -3.15
N VAL A 83 9.27 24.81 -3.63
CA VAL A 83 7.98 24.15 -3.95
C VAL A 83 7.31 23.58 -2.69
N ALA A 84 8.08 23.30 -1.64
CA ALA A 84 7.60 22.93 -0.31
C ALA A 84 8.62 23.38 0.76
N LYS A 85 8.17 23.58 2.00
CA LYS A 85 9.02 23.91 3.15
C LYS A 85 8.42 23.39 4.45
N ILE A 86 9.25 23.14 5.45
CA ILE A 86 8.82 22.89 6.82
C ILE A 86 8.86 24.21 7.60
N ASP A 87 7.71 24.67 8.10
CA ASP A 87 7.66 25.91 8.86
C ASP A 87 8.39 25.78 10.20
N GLY A 88 9.27 26.75 10.49
CA GLY A 88 10.08 26.76 11.72
C GLY A 88 11.41 26.02 11.59
N GLU A 89 11.60 25.25 10.53
CA GLU A 89 12.83 24.52 10.25
C GLU A 89 13.54 25.07 9.01
N ASN A 90 14.86 24.88 8.91
CA ASN A 90 15.62 25.23 7.71
C ASN A 90 15.57 24.10 6.68
N ILE A 91 14.37 23.63 6.34
CA ILE A 91 14.15 22.53 5.38
C ILE A 91 13.29 23.02 4.22
N TYR A 92 13.85 22.96 3.02
CA TYR A 92 13.25 23.47 1.80
C TYR A 92 13.37 22.46 0.67
N MET A 93 12.34 22.37 -0.16
CA MET A 93 12.36 21.58 -1.38
C MET A 93 12.26 22.47 -2.59
N TYR A 94 13.07 22.18 -3.60
CA TYR A 94 13.10 22.87 -4.87
C TYR A 94 12.99 21.86 -6.01
N ILE A 95 12.62 22.36 -7.18
CA ILE A 95 12.75 21.63 -8.44
C ILE A 95 13.85 22.32 -9.23
N THR A 96 14.86 21.56 -9.65
CA THR A 96 15.99 22.07 -10.42
C THR A 96 15.57 22.42 -11.85
N GLU A 97 16.41 23.14 -12.58
CA GLU A 97 16.17 23.40 -14.01
C GLU A 97 16.11 22.11 -14.85
N THR A 98 16.77 21.05 -14.37
CA THR A 98 16.76 19.71 -14.97
C THR A 98 15.53 18.89 -14.60
N GLY A 99 14.68 19.40 -13.70
CA GLY A 99 13.46 18.74 -13.25
C GLY A 99 13.65 17.75 -12.10
N GLU A 100 14.85 17.69 -11.52
CA GLU A 100 15.15 16.89 -10.33
C GLU A 100 14.65 17.60 -9.07
N TYR A 101 14.40 16.84 -8.01
CA TYR A 101 14.08 17.45 -6.72
C TYR A 101 15.36 17.69 -5.94
N MET A 102 15.45 18.85 -5.30
CA MET A 102 16.54 19.17 -4.38
C MET A 102 15.94 19.50 -3.02
N ILE A 103 16.39 18.81 -1.98
CA ILE A 103 16.06 19.12 -0.59
C ILE A 103 17.28 19.79 0.04
N GLN A 104 17.08 21.01 0.51
CA GLN A 104 18.03 21.73 1.33
C GLN A 104 17.67 21.55 2.79
N ILE A 105 18.64 21.07 3.59
CA ILE A 105 18.52 20.97 5.06
C ILE A 105 19.66 21.79 5.64
N ASN A 106 19.32 22.87 6.36
CA ASN A 106 20.27 23.89 6.79
C ASN A 106 21.07 24.44 5.59
N ASP A 107 22.39 24.28 5.62
CA ASP A 107 23.32 24.76 4.59
C ASP A 107 23.70 23.67 3.58
N GLU A 108 23.17 22.45 3.73
CA GLU A 108 23.45 21.32 2.86
C GLU A 108 22.30 21.04 1.88
N SER A 109 22.62 20.50 0.71
CA SER A 109 21.66 20.23 -0.35
C SER A 109 21.84 18.82 -0.93
N TYR A 110 20.72 18.15 -1.13
CA TYR A 110 20.63 16.76 -1.56
C TYR A 110 19.70 16.68 -2.77
N THR A 111 20.17 16.10 -3.87
CA THR A 111 19.41 16.00 -5.12
C THR A 111 18.91 14.58 -5.33
N TYR A 112 17.67 14.45 -5.79
CA TYR A 112 16.96 13.20 -5.98
C TYR A 112 16.40 13.12 -7.40
N SER A 113 16.63 11.98 -8.05
CA SER A 113 16.06 11.64 -9.37
C SER A 113 14.63 11.10 -9.26
N TRP A 114 13.80 11.66 -8.37
CA TRP A 114 12.41 11.23 -8.22
C TRP A 114 11.53 11.66 -9.41
N THR A 115 10.38 11.01 -9.56
CA THR A 115 9.45 11.31 -10.64
C THR A 115 8.92 12.74 -10.52
N GLY A 116 9.21 13.56 -11.53
CA GLY A 116 8.83 14.98 -11.57
C GLY A 116 7.33 15.25 -11.53
N MET A 117 6.98 16.50 -11.23
CA MET A 117 5.60 16.95 -11.02
C MET A 117 4.66 16.64 -12.20
N THR A 118 3.51 16.01 -11.91
CA THR A 118 2.48 15.74 -12.93
C THR A 118 1.91 17.03 -13.53
N PRO A 119 1.27 16.97 -14.72
CA PRO A 119 0.61 18.13 -15.33
C PRO A 119 -0.45 18.81 -14.45
N ARG A 120 -0.94 18.15 -13.39
CA ARG A 120 -1.89 18.72 -12.43
C ARG A 120 -1.25 19.75 -11.50
N GLY A 121 0.08 19.83 -11.43
CA GLY A 121 0.79 20.82 -10.64
C GLY A 121 0.54 20.69 -9.13
N ILE A 122 0.27 19.47 -8.66
CA ILE A 122 0.11 19.20 -7.23
C ILE A 122 1.49 19.28 -6.60
N VAL A 123 1.63 20.18 -5.63
CA VAL A 123 2.89 20.42 -4.93
C VAL A 123 3.22 19.25 -3.99
N PRO A 124 4.52 18.94 -3.80
CA PRO A 124 4.97 17.99 -2.79
C PRO A 124 4.49 18.37 -1.38
N SER A 125 4.24 17.35 -0.56
CA SER A 125 4.07 17.52 0.88
C SER A 125 5.32 17.06 1.61
N MET A 126 5.75 17.81 2.62
CA MET A 126 6.85 17.43 3.51
C MET A 126 6.39 17.49 4.95
N ILE A 127 6.71 16.46 5.73
CA ILE A 127 6.39 16.37 7.16
C ILE A 127 7.63 15.86 7.90
N LEU A 128 8.05 16.59 8.94
CA LEU A 128 9.16 16.20 9.81
C LEU A 128 8.62 15.69 11.14
N GLN A 129 8.83 14.42 11.46
CA GLN A 129 8.36 13.79 12.68
C GLN A 129 9.16 12.51 13.00
N ASP A 130 9.24 12.16 14.28
CA ASP A 130 9.61 10.82 14.75
C ASP A 130 8.54 9.80 14.33
N PHE A 131 8.78 9.07 13.25
CA PHE A 131 7.87 8.08 12.67
C PHE A 131 8.16 6.66 13.16
N ASP A 132 9.41 6.35 13.50
CA ASP A 132 9.82 5.03 13.99
C ASP A 132 9.90 4.93 15.53
N GLY A 133 9.81 6.06 16.24
CA GLY A 133 9.78 6.13 17.69
C GLY A 133 11.16 6.05 18.35
N ASP A 134 12.25 6.25 17.61
CA ASP A 134 13.61 6.23 18.14
C ASP A 134 14.00 7.56 18.85
N GLY A 135 13.17 8.59 18.69
CA GLY A 135 13.35 9.92 19.27
C GLY A 135 14.07 10.93 18.39
N GLN A 136 14.50 10.52 17.19
CA GLN A 136 14.89 11.41 16.09
C GLN A 136 13.71 11.63 15.16
N ALA A 137 13.84 12.60 14.25
CA ALA A 137 12.76 12.91 13.31
C ALA A 137 13.19 12.56 11.90
N GLU A 138 12.29 11.89 11.18
CA GLU A 138 12.43 11.57 9.77
C GLU A 138 11.59 12.55 8.95
N LEU A 139 12.06 12.83 7.73
CA LEU A 139 11.35 13.66 6.77
C LEU A 139 10.55 12.76 5.83
N ALA A 140 9.24 12.70 6.01
CA ALA A 140 8.32 12.11 5.04
C ALA A 140 8.08 13.10 3.89
N VAL A 141 8.33 12.65 2.67
CA VAL A 141 8.10 13.40 1.44
C VAL A 141 7.09 12.65 0.58
N ILE A 142 5.98 13.31 0.27
CA ILE A 142 4.89 12.73 -0.52
C ILE A 142 4.81 13.47 -1.86
N LEU A 143 4.98 12.72 -2.94
CA LEU A 143 4.97 13.25 -4.31
C LEU A 143 3.77 12.72 -5.06
N TYR A 144 3.04 13.59 -5.76
CA TYR A 144 1.97 13.17 -6.65
C TYR A 144 2.50 12.91 -8.07
N VAL A 145 2.62 11.64 -8.44
CA VAL A 145 3.40 11.17 -9.61
C VAL A 145 2.56 10.59 -10.75
N GLY A 146 1.32 10.17 -10.48
CA GLY A 146 0.44 9.57 -11.48
C GLY A 146 -0.92 10.25 -11.52
N SER A 147 -1.37 10.67 -12.72
CA SER A 147 -2.68 11.28 -12.90
C SER A 147 -3.31 10.91 -14.24
N GLY A 148 -4.63 10.68 -14.26
CA GLY A 148 -5.38 10.41 -15.47
C GLY A 148 -6.79 9.87 -15.16
N THR A 149 -7.50 9.44 -16.19
CA THR A 149 -8.78 8.73 -15.99
C THR A 149 -8.50 7.39 -15.32
N GLY A 150 -8.95 7.22 -14.08
CA GLY A 150 -8.71 6.01 -13.30
C GLY A 150 -7.29 5.86 -12.76
N ILE A 151 -6.47 6.92 -12.79
CA ILE A 151 -5.11 6.94 -12.23
C ILE A 151 -4.95 8.15 -11.30
N SER A 152 -4.54 7.91 -10.06
CA SER A 152 -4.21 8.91 -9.06
C SER A 152 -3.22 8.31 -8.06
N VAL A 153 -1.93 8.54 -8.28
CA VAL A 153 -0.86 7.84 -7.55
C VAL A 153 0.08 8.85 -6.92
N SER A 154 0.31 8.69 -5.61
CA SER A 154 1.42 9.32 -4.90
C SER A 154 2.52 8.32 -4.52
N GLU A 155 3.75 8.80 -4.44
CA GLU A 155 4.91 8.13 -3.85
C GLU A 155 5.14 8.66 -2.43
N LEU A 156 5.65 7.78 -1.55
CA LEU A 156 6.09 8.11 -0.20
C LEU A 156 7.59 7.80 -0.09
N HIS A 157 8.37 8.83 0.16
CA HIS A 157 9.80 8.74 0.49
C HIS A 157 9.97 9.11 1.96
N MET A 158 10.79 8.34 2.67
CA MET A 158 11.22 8.60 4.04
C MET A 158 12.71 8.90 4.03
N LEU A 159 13.09 10.04 4.60
CA LEU A 159 14.48 10.42 4.77
C LEU A 159 14.85 10.39 6.24
N GLU A 160 15.74 9.48 6.62
CA GLU A 160 16.38 9.49 7.94
C GLU A 160 17.54 10.46 7.92
N ILE A 161 17.50 11.47 8.79
CA ILE A 161 18.50 12.53 8.86
C ILE A 161 19.39 12.30 10.08
N ASN A 162 20.56 11.74 9.85
CA ASN A 162 21.51 11.38 10.89
C ASN A 162 22.67 12.38 10.97
N GLN A 163 23.15 12.63 12.19
CA GLN A 163 24.33 13.45 12.45
C GLN A 163 25.45 12.59 13.02
N VAL A 164 26.52 12.39 12.25
CA VAL A 164 27.69 11.61 12.65
C VAL A 164 28.90 12.55 12.78
N GLY A 165 29.08 13.08 14.00
CA GLY A 165 30.06 14.13 14.25
C GLY A 165 29.59 15.45 13.66
N ASP A 166 30.38 16.02 12.75
CA ASP A 166 30.06 17.26 12.01
C ASP A 166 29.49 16.97 10.60
N VAL A 167 29.19 15.71 10.28
CA VAL A 167 28.70 15.29 8.97
C VAL A 167 27.25 14.87 9.06
N GLN A 168 26.40 15.49 8.23
CA GLN A 168 25.04 15.07 8.01
C GLN A 168 25.02 13.89 7.02
N GLN A 169 24.31 12.83 7.38
CA GLN A 169 24.06 11.66 6.54
C GLN A 169 22.56 11.52 6.34
N ILE A 170 22.15 11.26 5.11
CA ILE A 170 20.74 11.02 4.76
C ILE A 170 20.60 9.64 4.15
N TYR A 171 19.69 8.86 4.72
CA TYR A 171 19.27 7.58 4.16
C TYR A 171 17.86 7.73 3.61
N GLU A 172 17.65 7.29 2.38
CA GLU A 172 16.34 7.33 1.72
C GLU A 172 15.73 5.93 1.66
N TYR A 173 14.46 5.86 2.06
CA TYR A 173 13.63 4.68 1.92
C TYR A 173 12.32 5.05 1.24
N THR A 174 12.01 4.39 0.12
CA THR A 174 10.77 4.62 -0.62
C THR A 174 9.82 3.45 -0.38
N TYR A 175 8.54 3.73 -0.11
CA TYR A 175 7.54 2.66 -0.03
C TYR A 175 7.14 2.22 -1.44
N GLN A 176 7.83 1.20 -1.95
CA GLN A 176 7.75 0.81 -3.36
C GLN A 176 6.40 0.17 -3.73
N PRO A 177 5.92 0.33 -4.98
CA PRO A 177 4.72 -0.32 -5.48
C PRO A 177 4.64 -1.81 -5.22
N GLU A 178 5.73 -2.54 -5.44
CA GLU A 178 5.78 -3.98 -5.24
C GLU A 178 5.58 -4.35 -3.78
N GLN A 179 6.06 -3.52 -2.84
CA GLN A 179 5.93 -3.77 -1.40
C GLN A 179 4.49 -3.58 -0.94
N TYR A 180 3.86 -2.42 -1.23
CA TYR A 180 2.50 -2.19 -0.77
C TYR A 180 1.47 -3.06 -1.51
N ILE A 181 1.66 -3.33 -2.81
CA ILE A 181 0.76 -4.24 -3.55
C ILE A 181 0.86 -5.66 -2.98
N SER A 182 2.06 -6.14 -2.65
CA SER A 182 2.22 -7.45 -2.03
C SER A 182 1.52 -7.54 -0.67
N GLN A 183 1.62 -6.51 0.17
CA GLN A 183 0.92 -6.46 1.46
C GLN A 183 -0.60 -6.45 1.29
N LEU A 184 -1.13 -5.66 0.35
CA LEU A 184 -2.55 -5.62 0.02
C LEU A 184 -3.08 -6.98 -0.47
N GLN A 185 -2.31 -7.68 -1.32
CA GLN A 185 -2.67 -9.01 -1.81
C GLN A 185 -2.65 -10.09 -0.73
N GLU A 186 -1.78 -9.96 0.28
CA GLU A 186 -1.73 -10.89 1.40
C GLU A 186 -2.95 -10.75 2.32
N ILE A 187 -3.41 -9.52 2.55
CA ILE A 187 -4.49 -9.24 3.49
C ILE A 187 -5.89 -9.26 2.87
N ALA A 188 -6.01 -9.10 1.54
CA ALA A 188 -7.29 -8.93 0.86
C ALA A 188 -7.73 -10.17 0.08
N SER A 189 -9.01 -10.51 0.16
CA SER A 189 -9.64 -11.48 -0.72
C SER A 189 -11.10 -11.11 -1.01
N MET A 190 -11.65 -11.67 -2.09
CA MET A 190 -13.03 -11.43 -2.49
C MET A 190 -13.70 -12.72 -2.92
N LYS A 191 -14.98 -12.87 -2.55
CA LYS A 191 -15.87 -13.90 -3.06
C LYS A 191 -17.07 -13.28 -3.73
N LEU A 192 -17.41 -13.78 -4.90
CA LEU A 192 -18.61 -13.37 -5.64
C LEU A 192 -19.74 -14.37 -5.40
N TYR A 193 -20.95 -13.87 -5.23
CA TYR A 193 -22.15 -14.70 -5.10
C TYR A 193 -23.37 -13.96 -5.66
N GLU A 194 -24.40 -14.71 -6.01
CA GLU A 194 -25.69 -14.15 -6.39
C GLU A 194 -26.66 -14.18 -5.19
N GLN A 195 -27.31 -13.05 -4.95
CA GLN A 195 -28.39 -12.94 -3.96
C GLN A 195 -29.55 -12.17 -4.58
N ASN A 196 -30.75 -12.77 -4.60
CA ASN A 196 -31.94 -12.18 -5.21
C ASN A 196 -31.73 -11.72 -6.67
N SER A 197 -30.96 -12.50 -7.46
CA SER A 197 -30.58 -12.18 -8.84
C SER A 197 -29.65 -10.97 -9.01
N HIS A 198 -29.06 -10.46 -7.93
CA HIS A 198 -28.05 -9.40 -7.98
C HIS A 198 -26.68 -10.00 -7.66
N LEU A 199 -25.65 -9.58 -8.40
CA LEU A 199 -24.27 -9.91 -8.09
C LEU A 199 -23.83 -9.15 -6.82
N ARG A 200 -23.22 -9.88 -5.89
CA ARG A 200 -22.66 -9.36 -4.64
C ARG A 200 -21.21 -9.79 -4.49
N GLY A 201 -20.45 -8.99 -3.74
CA GLY A 201 -19.10 -9.31 -3.31
C GLY A 201 -19.00 -9.38 -1.78
N GLU A 202 -18.41 -10.44 -1.24
CA GLU A 202 -17.88 -10.48 0.13
C GLU A 202 -16.39 -10.16 0.05
N LEU A 203 -16.01 -8.95 0.48
CA LEU A 203 -14.62 -8.52 0.64
C LEU A 203 -14.14 -8.93 2.03
N THR A 204 -12.94 -9.46 2.12
CA THR A 204 -12.26 -9.74 3.39
C THR A 204 -10.93 -9.02 3.43
N PHE A 205 -10.70 -8.23 4.48
CA PHE A 205 -9.43 -7.61 4.80
C PHE A 205 -8.98 -8.11 6.18
N VAL A 206 -8.00 -9.02 6.21
CA VAL A 206 -7.61 -9.79 7.39
C VAL A 206 -8.80 -10.59 7.96
N GLU A 207 -9.45 -10.11 9.02
CA GLU A 207 -10.63 -10.75 9.63
C GLU A 207 -11.93 -9.97 9.36
N ASN A 208 -11.82 -8.72 8.90
CA ASN A 208 -12.98 -7.85 8.66
C ASN A 208 -13.64 -8.21 7.35
N ARG A 209 -14.97 -8.26 7.35
CA ARG A 209 -15.78 -8.59 6.17
C ARG A 209 -16.71 -7.45 5.81
N TYR A 210 -16.81 -7.20 4.51
CA TYR A 210 -17.67 -6.17 3.93
C TYR A 210 -18.48 -6.79 2.80
N GLU A 211 -19.76 -6.47 2.72
CA GLU A 211 -20.60 -6.80 1.57
C GLU A 211 -20.69 -5.58 0.66
N VAL A 212 -20.50 -5.77 -0.64
CA VAL A 212 -20.64 -4.72 -1.66
C VAL A 212 -21.71 -5.09 -2.69
N ASP A 213 -22.46 -4.09 -3.15
CA ASP A 213 -23.42 -4.26 -4.25
C ASP A 213 -22.72 -4.09 -5.59
N LEU A 214 -22.76 -5.14 -6.41
CA LEU A 214 -22.13 -5.14 -7.73
C LEU A 214 -23.18 -5.15 -8.84
N GLN A 215 -24.45 -4.89 -8.52
CA GLN A 215 -25.53 -4.86 -9.50
C GLN A 215 -25.26 -3.86 -10.63
N ASP A 216 -24.75 -2.68 -10.32
CA ASP A 216 -24.54 -1.60 -11.31
C ASP A 216 -23.45 -1.95 -12.32
N ILE A 217 -22.58 -2.91 -11.99
CA ILE A 217 -21.51 -3.38 -12.84
C ILE A 217 -21.83 -4.75 -13.47
N GLN A 218 -22.99 -5.34 -13.13
CA GLN A 218 -23.53 -6.56 -13.74
C GLN A 218 -24.18 -6.28 -15.10
N ILE A 219 -23.43 -5.66 -16.01
CA ILE A 219 -23.89 -5.31 -17.35
C ILE A 219 -23.28 -6.23 -18.42
N SER A 220 -24.05 -6.52 -19.47
CA SER A 220 -23.69 -7.51 -20.49
C SER A 220 -22.39 -7.17 -21.25
N GLU A 221 -22.11 -5.88 -21.34
CA GLU A 221 -20.96 -5.24 -21.97
C GLU A 221 -19.67 -5.47 -21.20
N TYR A 222 -19.74 -5.68 -19.88
CA TYR A 222 -18.57 -5.96 -19.04
C TYR A 222 -18.23 -7.46 -19.01
N GLY A 223 -19.22 -8.32 -19.27
CA GLY A 223 -19.02 -9.77 -19.21
C GLY A 223 -18.94 -10.25 -17.76
N THR A 224 -18.10 -11.26 -17.51
CA THR A 224 -17.95 -11.83 -16.16
C THR A 224 -17.05 -10.94 -15.30
N ILE A 225 -17.49 -10.62 -14.08
CA ILE A 225 -16.66 -9.92 -13.09
C ILE A 225 -15.69 -10.91 -12.44
N ASN A 226 -14.43 -10.50 -12.29
CA ASN A 226 -13.39 -11.29 -11.64
C ASN A 226 -13.45 -11.11 -10.12
N ASN A 227 -13.14 -12.16 -9.37
CA ASN A 227 -13.02 -12.12 -7.91
C ASN A 227 -11.60 -11.78 -7.42
N THR A 228 -10.69 -11.44 -8.32
CA THR A 228 -9.35 -10.92 -7.95
C THR A 228 -9.40 -9.41 -7.88
N LEU A 229 -9.01 -8.87 -6.72
CA LEU A 229 -8.89 -7.43 -6.53
C LEU A 229 -7.67 -6.86 -7.26
N LEU A 230 -7.83 -5.67 -7.81
CA LEU A 230 -6.83 -4.92 -8.54
C LEU A 230 -6.42 -3.68 -7.74
N TRP A 231 -5.13 -3.33 -7.79
CA TRP A 231 -4.49 -2.32 -6.94
C TRP A 231 -3.53 -1.44 -7.75
N GLY A 232 -3.03 -0.36 -7.15
CA GLY A 232 -1.88 0.41 -7.65
C GLY A 232 -2.22 1.61 -8.55
N ASN A 233 -3.41 1.65 -9.13
CA ASN A 233 -3.85 2.77 -9.97
C ASN A 233 -4.40 3.95 -9.16
N ILE A 234 -4.89 3.72 -7.94
CA ILE A 234 -5.29 4.76 -6.99
C ILE A 234 -4.54 4.48 -5.70
N VAL A 235 -3.58 5.37 -5.38
CA VAL A 235 -2.71 5.28 -4.20
C VAL A 235 -2.51 6.70 -3.70
N GLU A 236 -2.87 6.94 -2.45
CA GLU A 236 -2.65 8.21 -1.76
C GLU A 236 -1.96 7.95 -0.42
N PHE A 237 -0.90 8.72 -0.17
CA PHE A 237 -0.26 8.79 1.13
C PHE A 237 -0.53 10.15 1.76
N SER A 238 -0.73 10.16 3.08
CA SER A 238 -0.89 11.38 3.85
C SER A 238 -0.37 11.19 5.28
N VAL A 239 -0.29 12.28 6.03
CA VAL A 239 -0.03 12.24 7.47
C VAL A 239 -1.23 12.84 8.19
N GLU A 240 -1.89 12.04 9.03
CA GLU A 240 -2.99 12.48 9.88
C GLU A 240 -2.54 12.50 11.34
N GLY A 241 -2.33 13.71 11.87
CA GLY A 241 -1.77 13.87 13.21
C GLY A 241 -0.34 13.37 13.26
N GLN A 242 -0.13 12.20 13.87
CA GLN A 242 1.19 11.55 13.99
C GLN A 242 1.31 10.25 13.19
N GLN A 243 0.30 9.91 12.38
CA GLN A 243 0.22 8.63 11.69
C GLN A 243 0.39 8.81 10.19
N LEU A 244 1.23 7.98 9.56
CA LEU A 244 1.23 7.82 8.11
C LEU A 244 0.00 7.01 7.71
N ILE A 245 -0.72 7.52 6.73
CA ILE A 245 -1.96 6.92 6.22
C ILE A 245 -1.75 6.58 4.76
N GLY A 246 -2.15 5.37 4.38
CA GLY A 246 -2.28 4.94 2.99
C GLY A 246 -3.74 4.74 2.62
N THR A 247 -4.16 5.27 1.49
CA THR A 247 -5.47 5.04 0.89
C THR A 247 -5.29 4.40 -0.47
N PHE A 248 -5.90 3.23 -0.66
CA PHE A 248 -5.72 2.40 -1.86
C PHE A 248 -7.07 2.12 -2.51
N GLY A 249 -7.22 2.45 -3.80
CA GLY A 249 -8.45 2.12 -4.52
C GLY A 249 -8.61 0.62 -4.68
N VAL A 250 -9.77 0.12 -4.28
CA VAL A 250 -10.16 -1.29 -4.42
C VAL A 250 -10.93 -1.43 -5.73
N ALA A 251 -10.39 -2.22 -6.66
CA ALA A 251 -11.02 -2.44 -7.95
C ALA A 251 -11.20 -3.91 -8.29
N VAL A 252 -12.13 -4.18 -9.20
CA VAL A 252 -12.32 -5.49 -9.85
C VAL A 252 -12.10 -5.37 -11.34
N GLY A 253 -11.68 -6.48 -11.95
CA GLY A 253 -11.62 -6.62 -13.40
C GLY A 253 -12.91 -7.22 -13.96
N ALA A 254 -13.16 -7.03 -15.25
CA ALA A 254 -14.24 -7.69 -15.96
C ALA A 254 -13.78 -8.15 -17.34
N GLU A 255 -14.30 -9.28 -17.81
CA GLU A 255 -13.83 -10.01 -19.00
C GLU A 255 -13.71 -9.15 -20.28
N LYS A 256 -14.65 -8.23 -20.49
CA LYS A 256 -14.79 -7.49 -21.76
C LYS A 256 -14.26 -6.06 -21.71
N ILE A 257 -13.75 -5.61 -20.58
CA ILE A 257 -13.16 -4.28 -20.44
C ILE A 257 -11.75 -4.38 -19.86
N VAL A 258 -10.88 -3.48 -20.31
CA VAL A 258 -9.48 -3.44 -19.88
C VAL A 258 -9.25 -2.52 -18.69
N SER A 259 -10.24 -1.68 -18.38
CA SER A 259 -10.14 -0.71 -17.28
C SER A 259 -10.65 -1.33 -15.97
N PRO A 260 -9.93 -1.17 -14.85
CA PRO A 260 -10.44 -1.55 -13.54
C PRO A 260 -11.72 -0.81 -13.21
N ILE A 261 -12.64 -1.50 -12.54
CA ILE A 261 -13.87 -0.92 -12.00
C ILE A 261 -13.68 -0.75 -10.49
N TYR A 262 -13.65 0.49 -10.02
CA TYR A 262 -13.49 0.77 -8.60
C TYR A 262 -14.80 0.57 -7.85
N ILE A 263 -14.71 -0.14 -6.73
CA ILE A 263 -15.85 -0.45 -5.85
C ILE A 263 -15.71 0.21 -4.47
N GLY A 264 -14.58 0.85 -4.20
CA GLY A 264 -14.31 1.55 -2.96
C GLY A 264 -12.83 1.85 -2.76
N GLU A 265 -12.48 2.21 -1.54
CA GLU A 265 -11.11 2.45 -1.11
C GLU A 265 -10.83 1.79 0.23
N LEU A 266 -9.56 1.42 0.43
CA LEU A 266 -9.05 0.84 1.66
C LEU A 266 -8.10 1.85 2.30
N LYS A 267 -8.49 2.38 3.45
CA LYS A 267 -7.64 3.20 4.31
C LYS A 267 -6.88 2.31 5.29
N THR A 268 -5.60 2.59 5.49
CA THR A 268 -4.72 1.87 6.40
C THR A 268 -3.74 2.82 7.09
N THR A 269 -3.31 2.47 8.30
CA THR A 269 -2.16 3.09 8.94
C THR A 269 -0.88 2.39 8.50
N ILE A 270 0.09 3.18 8.05
CA ILE A 270 1.42 2.74 7.68
C ILE A 270 2.36 2.99 8.87
N SER A 271 3.12 1.98 9.25
CA SER A 271 4.23 2.11 10.20
C SER A 271 5.54 2.06 9.43
N TYR A 272 6.49 2.89 9.85
CA TYR A 272 7.85 2.94 9.35
C TYR A 272 8.81 2.54 10.47
N GLN A 273 9.77 1.66 10.20
CA GLN A 273 10.84 1.31 11.15
C GLN A 273 12.04 0.79 10.37
N ASP A 274 13.23 1.37 10.60
CA ASP A 274 14.51 0.90 10.06
C ASP A 274 14.47 0.66 8.53
N GLY A 275 13.80 1.54 7.78
CA GLY A 275 13.66 1.42 6.33
C GLY A 275 12.55 0.51 5.83
N GLU A 276 11.79 -0.12 6.71
CA GLU A 276 10.69 -1.03 6.37
C GLU A 276 9.32 -0.39 6.61
N PHE A 277 8.36 -0.68 5.72
CA PHE A 277 7.00 -0.16 5.78
C PHE A 277 5.99 -1.30 5.98
N THR A 278 5.08 -1.16 6.95
CA THR A 278 4.04 -2.16 7.23
C THR A 278 2.66 -1.54 7.37
N MET A 279 1.62 -2.26 6.93
CA MET A 279 0.22 -1.84 7.03
C MET A 279 -0.48 -2.40 8.26
N SER A 280 -1.37 -1.61 8.84
CA SER A 280 -2.28 -2.01 9.92
C SER A 280 -3.58 -1.21 9.86
N GLN A 281 -4.57 -1.57 10.69
CA GLN A 281 -5.83 -0.83 10.82
C GLN A 281 -6.55 -0.60 9.48
N PHE A 282 -7.17 -1.64 8.95
CA PHE A 282 -7.81 -1.65 7.65
C PHE A 282 -9.29 -1.23 7.72
N GLU A 283 -9.62 -0.11 7.09
CA GLU A 283 -10.98 0.42 7.00
C GLU A 283 -11.37 0.55 5.52
N PHE A 284 -12.43 -0.15 5.13
CA PHE A 284 -12.95 -0.12 3.76
C PHE A 284 -14.15 0.82 3.67
N GLU A 285 -14.14 1.70 2.69
CA GLU A 285 -15.26 2.56 2.32
C GLU A 285 -15.73 2.18 0.91
N GLU A 286 -16.96 1.70 0.79
CA GLU A 286 -17.60 1.44 -0.51
C GLU A 286 -17.91 2.78 -1.19
N PHE A 287 -17.63 2.88 -2.48
CA PHE A 287 -18.05 4.06 -3.23
C PHE A 287 -19.57 4.03 -3.42
N GLU A 288 -20.26 5.05 -2.89
CA GLU A 288 -21.68 5.22 -3.17
C GLU A 288 -21.89 5.42 -4.67
N ASN A 289 -22.56 4.47 -5.31
CA ASN A 289 -22.96 4.59 -6.71
C ASN A 289 -23.95 5.77 -6.83
N LYS A 290 -23.59 6.77 -7.65
CA LYS A 290 -24.46 7.90 -8.01
C LYS A 290 -25.33 7.60 -9.22
#